data_AF-S7TXB9-F1
#
_entry.id   AF-S7TXB9-F1
#
_cell.length_a   1.000
_cell.length_b   1.000
_cell.length_c   1.000
_cell.angle_alpha   90.00
_cell.angle_beta   90.00
_cell.angle_gamma   90.00
#
_symmetry.space_group_name_H-M   'P 1'
#
loop_
_entity.id
_entity.type
_entity.pdbx_description
1 polymer ?
#
loop_
_entity_poly.entity_id
_entity_poly.type
_entity_poly.pdbx_seq_one_letter_code
_entity_poly.pdbx_strand_id
1 'polypeptide(L)'
;MDLLNFMKEHKEELERAPFGLFSITANQNEKLKDEIQPGVIFCLKQTAPMASAHEQNALHPYYLVYVRKDGTVLYHPGHVKKMLDLYRSLCNGKKDVEWGLYKAFYQETKNGKDMGRYKALLEKAVEEIVGKMDQQLMLNIFSLGNLDAFVTNANTSLQDFEIVSYLIIKG
;
A
#
# COMPACT_ATOMS: atom_id res chain seq x y z
N MET A 1 -10.37 -17.81 -4.72
CA MET A 1 -11.50 -17.26 -3.93
C MET A 1 -12.44 -16.55 -4.88
N ASP A 2 -13.75 -16.71 -4.73
CA ASP A 2 -14.72 -15.86 -5.43
C ASP A 2 -14.85 -14.55 -4.62
N LEU A 3 -14.24 -13.49 -5.13
CA LEU A 3 -14.19 -12.19 -4.47
C LEU A 3 -15.60 -11.64 -4.21
N LEU A 4 -16.57 -11.92 -5.10
CA LEU A 4 -17.93 -11.42 -4.96
C LEU A 4 -18.67 -12.09 -3.81
N ASN A 5 -18.43 -13.38 -3.57
CA ASN A 5 -19.03 -14.09 -2.44
C ASN A 5 -18.35 -13.69 -1.12
N PHE A 6 -17.02 -13.54 -1.11
CA PHE A 6 -16.30 -13.07 0.07
C PHE A 6 -16.76 -11.66 0.49
N MET A 7 -16.95 -10.74 -0.47
CA MET A 7 -17.47 -9.40 -0.18
C MET A 7 -18.91 -9.41 0.36
N LYS A 8 -19.75 -10.36 -0.04
CA LYS A 8 -21.12 -10.49 0.49
C LYS A 8 -21.12 -11.02 1.91
N GLU A 9 -20.28 -12.01 2.18
CA GLU A 9 -20.18 -12.66 3.50
C GLU A 9 -19.50 -11.77 4.54
N HIS A 10 -18.54 -10.93 4.13
CA HIS A 10 -17.71 -10.11 5.02
C HIS A 10 -17.94 -8.59 4.86
N LYS A 11 -19.10 -8.18 4.31
CA LYS A 11 -19.35 -6.78 3.93
C LYS A 11 -19.18 -5.80 5.09
N GLU A 12 -19.81 -6.08 6.24
CA GLU A 12 -19.76 -5.20 7.41
C GLU A 12 -18.36 -5.08 8.01
N GLU A 13 -17.58 -6.17 7.99
CA GLU A 13 -16.20 -6.20 8.46
C GLU A 13 -15.30 -5.36 7.56
N LEU A 14 -15.49 -5.45 6.24
CA LEU A 14 -14.74 -4.67 5.25
C LEU A 14 -15.07 -3.18 5.30
N GLU A 15 -16.34 -2.81 5.51
CA GLU A 15 -16.76 -1.40 5.63
C GLU A 15 -16.24 -0.75 6.92
N ARG A 16 -16.02 -1.53 7.98
CA ARG A 16 -15.46 -1.07 9.26
C ARG A 16 -13.95 -1.26 9.38
N ALA A 17 -13.32 -1.81 8.35
CA ALA A 17 -11.89 -2.05 8.35
C ALA A 17 -11.13 -0.73 8.52
N PRO A 18 -10.13 -0.68 9.41
CA PRO A 18 -9.33 0.53 9.57
C PRO A 18 -8.52 0.78 8.30
N PHE A 19 -8.28 2.06 8.01
CA PHE A 19 -7.30 2.45 7.01
C PHE A 19 -5.87 2.08 7.46
N GLY A 20 -4.98 1.88 6.49
CA GLY A 20 -3.60 1.47 6.76
C GLY A 20 -3.41 -0.02 7.05
N LEU A 21 -4.39 -0.87 6.70
CA LEU A 21 -4.22 -2.32 6.77
C LEU A 21 -3.05 -2.77 5.90
N PHE A 22 -2.28 -3.73 6.40
CA PHE A 22 -1.15 -4.24 5.65
C PHE A 22 -1.05 -5.75 5.68
N SER A 23 -0.33 -6.27 4.70
CA SER A 23 0.07 -7.67 4.67
C SER A 23 1.48 -7.80 4.15
N ILE A 24 2.10 -8.95 4.45
CA ILE A 24 3.45 -9.28 3.99
C ILE A 24 3.38 -10.60 3.23
N THR A 25 3.98 -10.61 2.06
CA THR A 25 4.07 -11.79 1.19
C THR A 25 5.48 -11.92 0.64
N ALA A 26 5.80 -13.09 0.10
CA ALA A 26 6.99 -13.33 -0.68
C ALA A 26 6.60 -13.83 -2.08
N ASN A 27 7.38 -13.47 -3.08
CA ASN A 27 7.17 -13.98 -4.43
C ASN A 27 7.58 -15.45 -4.51
N GLN A 28 6.60 -16.34 -4.66
CA GLN A 28 6.81 -17.77 -4.85
C GLN A 28 6.74 -18.17 -6.34
N ASN A 29 6.43 -17.22 -7.23
CA ASN A 29 6.31 -17.45 -8.66
C ASN A 29 7.61 -17.05 -9.37
N GLU A 30 8.48 -18.03 -9.62
CA GLU A 30 9.77 -17.83 -10.28
C GLU A 30 9.64 -17.20 -11.67
N LYS A 31 8.54 -17.47 -12.39
CA LYS A 31 8.30 -16.92 -13.74
C LYS A 31 8.07 -15.41 -13.72
N LEU A 32 7.63 -14.87 -12.59
CA LEU A 32 7.37 -13.44 -12.40
C LEU A 32 8.47 -12.78 -11.57
N LYS A 33 9.65 -13.40 -11.42
CA LYS A 33 10.72 -12.86 -10.59
C LYS A 33 11.16 -11.46 -11.03
N ASP A 34 11.19 -11.19 -12.34
CA ASP A 34 11.58 -9.87 -12.85
C ASP A 34 10.47 -8.81 -12.66
N GLU A 35 9.21 -9.25 -12.65
CA GLU A 35 8.03 -8.39 -12.52
C GLU A 35 7.63 -8.14 -11.06
N ILE A 36 8.01 -9.04 -10.15
CA ILE A 36 7.71 -8.99 -8.72
C ILE A 36 9.02 -8.97 -7.94
N GLN A 37 9.44 -7.76 -7.59
CA GLN A 37 10.66 -7.48 -6.84
C GLN A 37 10.36 -7.15 -5.37
N PRO A 38 11.33 -7.26 -4.44
CA PRO A 38 11.11 -6.79 -3.08
C PRO A 38 10.73 -5.30 -3.06
N GLY A 39 9.70 -4.94 -2.30
CA GLY A 39 9.10 -3.60 -2.33
C GLY A 39 7.76 -3.51 -1.60
N VAL A 40 6.96 -2.51 -1.95
CA VAL A 40 5.62 -2.28 -1.39
C VAL A 40 4.67 -1.85 -2.49
N ILE A 41 3.47 -2.42 -2.50
CA ILE A 41 2.34 -1.92 -3.28
C ILE A 41 1.42 -1.13 -2.36
N PHE A 42 1.27 0.17 -2.60
CA PHE A 42 0.38 1.05 -1.85
C PHE A 42 -0.96 1.21 -2.56
N CYS A 43 -2.04 1.19 -1.77
CA CYS A 43 -3.37 1.60 -2.18
C CYS A 43 -3.71 2.91 -1.45
N LEU A 44 -3.82 3.99 -2.21
CA LEU A 44 -4.05 5.34 -1.70
C LEU A 44 -5.39 5.85 -2.22
N LYS A 45 -6.15 6.55 -1.38
CA LYS A 45 -7.43 7.15 -1.74
C LYS A 45 -7.28 8.67 -1.74
N GLN A 46 -7.59 9.30 -2.85
CA GLN A 46 -7.64 10.75 -2.90
C GLN A 46 -8.80 11.28 -2.05
N THR A 47 -8.51 12.22 -1.14
CA THR A 47 -9.48 12.83 -0.20
C THR A 47 -9.88 14.24 -0.61
N ALA A 48 -9.05 14.93 -1.39
CA ALA A 48 -9.30 16.29 -1.89
C ALA A 48 -9.27 16.35 -3.43
N PRO A 49 -10.12 17.16 -4.08
CA PRO A 49 -10.10 17.31 -5.54
C PRO A 49 -8.75 17.89 -6.01
N MET A 50 -8.09 17.23 -6.97
CA MET A 50 -6.90 17.76 -7.63
C MET A 50 -7.26 18.36 -8.98
N ALA A 51 -6.67 19.50 -9.31
CA ALA A 51 -6.89 20.21 -10.58
C ALA A 51 -6.48 19.37 -11.81
N SER A 52 -5.60 18.39 -11.61
CA SER A 52 -5.12 17.44 -12.60
C SER A 52 -5.61 16.03 -12.30
N ALA A 53 -6.91 15.86 -12.00
CA ALA A 53 -7.50 14.53 -12.01
C ALA A 53 -7.27 13.91 -13.39
N HIS A 54 -6.36 12.94 -13.47
CA HIS A 54 -6.19 12.14 -14.68
C HIS A 54 -7.54 11.48 -14.97
N GLU A 55 -8.29 12.03 -15.94
CA GLU A 55 -9.61 11.54 -16.39
C GLU A 55 -9.59 10.07 -16.87
N GLN A 56 -8.42 9.41 -16.84
CA GLN A 56 -8.20 8.02 -17.26
C GLN A 56 -7.97 7.04 -16.08
N ASN A 57 -8.05 7.45 -14.82
CA ASN A 57 -7.93 6.52 -13.69
C ASN A 57 -9.20 5.68 -13.49
N ALA A 58 -9.17 4.42 -13.97
CA ALA A 58 -10.27 3.47 -13.82
C ALA A 58 -10.62 3.12 -12.35
N LEU A 59 -9.73 3.40 -11.40
CA LEU A 59 -9.94 3.16 -9.98
C LEU A 59 -10.32 4.40 -9.18
N HIS A 60 -10.53 5.56 -9.80
CA HIS A 60 -10.82 6.80 -9.08
C HIS A 60 -11.92 6.60 -8.01
N PRO A 61 -11.73 7.07 -6.76
CA PRO A 61 -10.64 7.93 -6.27
C PRO A 61 -9.39 7.20 -5.75
N TYR A 62 -9.20 5.91 -6.10
CA TYR A 62 -8.09 5.08 -5.62
C TYR A 62 -6.92 5.03 -6.61
N TYR A 63 -5.73 4.91 -6.05
CA TYR A 63 -4.46 4.86 -6.77
C TYR A 63 -3.66 3.68 -6.24
N LEU A 64 -3.14 2.87 -7.17
CA LEU A 64 -2.20 1.81 -6.85
C LEU A 64 -0.81 2.26 -7.33
N VAL A 65 0.20 2.10 -6.47
CA VAL A 65 1.60 2.36 -6.84
C VAL A 65 2.48 1.28 -6.27
N TYR A 66 3.35 0.71 -7.10
CA TYR A 66 4.32 -0.28 -6.67
C TYR A 66 5.71 0.35 -6.65
N VAL A 67 6.28 0.48 -5.45
CA VAL A 67 7.63 0.99 -5.22
C VAL A 67 8.55 -0.15 -4.78
N ARG A 68 9.69 -0.31 -5.45
CA ARG A 68 10.72 -1.30 -5.07
C ARG A 68 11.41 -0.89 -3.78
N LYS A 69 12.09 -1.84 -3.14
CA LYS A 69 12.91 -1.62 -1.93
C LYS A 69 13.96 -0.52 -2.10
N ASP A 70 14.44 -0.28 -3.32
CA ASP A 70 15.40 0.76 -3.67
C ASP A 70 14.78 2.16 -3.86
N GLY A 71 13.46 2.29 -3.74
CA GLY A 71 12.73 3.56 -3.93
C GLY A 71 12.31 3.84 -5.36
N THR A 72 12.65 2.97 -6.33
CA THR A 72 12.20 3.13 -7.72
C THR A 72 10.76 2.69 -7.86
N VAL A 73 9.94 3.49 -8.54
CA VAL A 73 8.57 3.09 -8.91
C VAL A 73 8.64 2.04 -10.02
N LEU A 74 8.14 0.84 -9.75
CA LEU A 74 8.05 -0.25 -10.72
C LEU A 74 6.78 -0.15 -11.55
N TYR A 75 5.65 0.23 -10.91
CA TYR A 75 4.38 0.44 -11.59
C TYR A 75 3.67 1.68 -11.06
N HIS A 76 3.40 2.59 -11.99
CA HIS A 76 2.66 3.83 -11.82
C HIS A 76 1.14 3.60 -11.82
N PRO A 77 0.32 4.55 -11.34
CA PRO A 77 -1.14 4.43 -11.28
C PRO A 77 -1.83 4.01 -12.58
N GLY A 78 -1.26 4.32 -13.75
CA GLY A 78 -1.79 3.87 -15.06
C GLY A 78 -1.76 2.35 -15.28
N HIS A 79 -0.99 1.59 -14.50
CA HIS A 79 -0.80 0.14 -14.66
C HIS A 79 -1.76 -0.71 -13.81
N VAL A 80 -2.99 -0.23 -13.58
CA VAL A 80 -3.99 -0.89 -12.70
C VAL A 80 -4.11 -2.39 -12.94
N LYS A 81 -4.39 -2.78 -14.19
CA LYS A 81 -4.60 -4.20 -14.54
C LYS A 81 -3.39 -5.05 -14.16
N LYS A 82 -2.18 -4.56 -14.45
CA LYS A 82 -0.94 -5.26 -14.14
C LYS A 82 -0.77 -5.43 -12.63
N MET A 83 -0.96 -4.36 -11.85
CA MET A 83 -0.87 -4.44 -10.39
C MET A 83 -1.89 -5.41 -9.79
N LEU A 84 -3.12 -5.43 -10.29
CA LEU A 84 -4.14 -6.39 -9.84
C LEU A 84 -3.79 -7.84 -10.21
N ASP A 85 -3.20 -8.07 -11.39
CA ASP A 85 -2.68 -9.39 -11.78
C ASP A 85 -1.54 -9.86 -10.86
N LEU A 86 -0.63 -8.95 -10.47
CA LEU A 86 0.43 -9.26 -9.51
C LEU A 86 -0.13 -9.55 -8.11
N TYR A 87 -1.09 -8.74 -7.62
CA TYR A 87 -1.82 -9.01 -6.37
C TYR A 87 -2.43 -10.40 -6.37
N ARG A 88 -3.09 -10.77 -7.47
CA ARG A 88 -3.66 -12.11 -7.64
C ARG A 88 -2.58 -13.18 -7.59
N SER A 89 -1.45 -13.02 -8.27
CA SER A 89 -0.36 -14.00 -8.19
C SER A 89 0.26 -14.11 -6.79
N LEU A 90 0.32 -13.02 -6.03
CA LEU A 90 0.96 -12.95 -4.72
C LEU A 90 0.08 -13.50 -3.59
N CYS A 91 -1.24 -13.33 -3.71
CA CYS A 91 -2.17 -13.55 -2.60
C CYS A 91 -3.19 -14.66 -2.86
N ASN A 92 -3.45 -15.04 -4.12
CA ASN A 92 -4.52 -16.00 -4.40
C ASN A 92 -4.21 -17.38 -3.79
N GLY A 93 -5.19 -17.91 -3.05
CA GLY A 93 -5.07 -19.20 -2.37
C GLY A 93 -4.36 -19.16 -1.03
N LYS A 94 -3.74 -18.03 -0.65
CA LYS A 94 -3.12 -17.85 0.67
C LYS A 94 -4.18 -17.45 1.69
N LYS A 95 -4.47 -18.35 2.64
CA LYS A 95 -5.45 -18.12 3.71
C LYS A 95 -4.80 -17.88 5.08
N ASP A 96 -3.58 -18.36 5.25
CA ASP A 96 -2.85 -18.30 6.50
C ASP A 96 -1.77 -17.21 6.48
N VAL A 97 -1.48 -16.69 7.67
CA VAL A 97 -0.44 -15.68 7.87
C VAL A 97 0.95 -16.33 7.79
N GLU A 98 1.82 -15.80 6.94
CA GLU A 98 3.22 -16.19 6.86
C GLU A 98 4.02 -15.56 8.03
N TRP A 99 3.88 -16.11 9.23
CA TRP A 99 4.46 -15.57 10.47
C TRP A 99 5.96 -15.30 10.43
N GLY A 100 6.71 -16.09 9.65
CA GLY A 100 8.15 -15.84 9.44
C GLY A 100 8.44 -14.46 8.84
N LEU A 101 7.60 -14.01 7.89
CA LEU A 101 7.74 -12.70 7.26
C LEU A 101 7.40 -11.57 8.23
N TYR A 102 6.35 -11.74 9.05
CA TYR A 102 5.96 -10.77 10.08
C TYR A 102 7.03 -10.64 11.17
N LYS A 103 7.59 -11.76 11.62
CA LYS A 103 8.68 -11.75 12.60
C LYS A 103 9.90 -10.98 12.08
N ALA A 104 10.31 -11.24 10.83
CA ALA A 104 11.40 -10.52 10.20
C ALA A 104 11.09 -9.02 10.05
N PHE A 105 9.86 -8.67 9.69
CA PHE A 105 9.43 -7.28 9.59
C PHE A 105 9.45 -6.54 10.93
N TYR A 106 8.92 -7.14 12.00
CA TYR A 106 8.91 -6.50 13.32
C TYR A 106 10.30 -6.41 13.94
N GLN A 107 11.20 -7.36 13.66
CA GLN A 107 12.60 -7.23 14.02
C GLN A 107 13.26 -6.06 13.28
N GLU A 108 13.04 -5.95 11.97
CA GLU A 108 13.60 -4.89 11.15
C GLU A 108 13.11 -3.50 11.59
N THR A 109 11.83 -3.38 11.91
CA THR A 109 11.17 -2.11 12.23
C THR A 109 11.17 -1.79 13.72
N LYS A 110 11.88 -2.56 14.56
CA LYS A 110 11.85 -2.43 16.02
C LYS A 110 10.42 -2.38 16.57
N ASN A 111 9.60 -3.35 16.16
CA ASN A 111 8.17 -3.44 16.43
C ASN A 111 7.39 -2.21 15.93
N GLY A 112 7.68 -1.73 14.71
CA GLY A 112 7.01 -0.57 14.11
C GLY A 112 7.53 0.80 14.55
N LYS A 113 8.49 0.87 15.48
CA LYS A 113 9.09 2.13 15.92
C LYS A 113 10.01 2.76 14.88
N ASP A 114 10.64 1.92 14.05
CA ASP A 114 11.62 2.31 13.04
C ASP A 114 11.07 2.00 11.64
N MET A 115 10.26 2.92 11.13
CA MET A 115 9.53 2.76 9.87
C MET A 115 10.08 3.68 8.76
N GLY A 116 11.26 4.28 8.97
CA GLY A 116 11.85 5.28 8.06
C GLY A 116 11.98 4.79 6.62
N ARG A 117 12.38 3.52 6.42
CA ARG A 117 12.47 2.94 5.07
C ARG A 117 11.12 2.90 4.37
N TYR A 118 10.08 2.42 5.07
CA TYR A 118 8.73 2.29 4.49
C TYR A 118 8.08 3.65 4.27
N LYS A 119 8.35 4.62 5.14
CA LYS A 119 7.97 6.03 4.96
C LYS A 119 8.57 6.60 3.68
N ALA A 120 9.87 6.42 3.44
CA ALA A 120 10.52 6.87 2.20
C ALA A 120 9.94 6.21 0.93
N LEU A 121 9.50 4.94 1.00
CA LEU A 121 8.82 4.31 -0.14
C LEU A 121 7.43 4.90 -0.40
N LEU A 122 6.70 5.24 0.67
CA LEU A 122 5.41 5.92 0.54
C LEU A 122 5.57 7.32 -0.05
N GLU A 123 6.62 8.07 0.34
CA GLU A 123 6.96 9.36 -0.28
C GLU A 123 7.06 9.24 -1.80
N LYS A 124 7.81 8.24 -2.27
CA LYS A 124 7.96 7.98 -3.71
C LYS A 124 6.65 7.62 -4.38
N ALA A 125 5.77 6.90 -3.69
CA ALA A 125 4.44 6.58 -4.22
C ALA A 125 3.55 7.83 -4.38
N VAL A 126 3.59 8.76 -3.41
CA VAL A 126 2.81 10.00 -3.45
C VAL A 126 3.39 10.97 -4.49
N GLU A 127 4.71 11.15 -4.52
CA GLU A 127 5.42 11.92 -5.56
C GLU A 127 5.06 11.43 -6.97
N GLU A 128 4.86 10.13 -7.14
CA GLU A 128 4.47 9.57 -8.43
C GLU A 128 3.05 9.97 -8.85
N ILE A 129 2.11 10.03 -7.91
CA ILE A 129 0.71 10.35 -8.22
C ILE A 129 0.53 11.84 -8.54
N VAL A 130 1.19 12.70 -7.77
CA VAL A 130 1.01 14.15 -7.83
C VAL A 130 2.07 14.83 -8.71
N GLY A 131 3.18 14.15 -9.02
CA GLY A 131 4.38 14.75 -9.59
C GLY A 131 5.31 15.33 -8.51
N LYS A 132 6.33 16.09 -8.91
CA LYS A 132 7.25 16.74 -7.95
C LYS A 132 6.47 17.66 -6.99
N MET A 133 6.31 17.22 -5.74
CA MET A 133 5.68 17.99 -4.66
C MET A 133 6.70 18.75 -3.82
N ASP A 134 6.23 19.81 -3.15
CA ASP A 134 7.01 20.62 -2.22
C ASP A 134 7.29 19.85 -0.91
N GLN A 135 8.51 19.97 -0.38
CA GLN A 135 9.03 19.17 0.75
C GLN A 135 8.24 19.36 2.05
N GLN A 136 7.57 20.51 2.22
CA GLN A 136 6.76 20.80 3.41
C GLN A 136 5.49 19.95 3.50
N LEU A 137 4.93 19.53 2.37
CA LEU A 137 3.73 18.68 2.32
C LEU A 137 4.07 17.24 2.74
N MET A 138 5.31 16.80 2.46
CA MET A 138 5.83 15.49 2.87
C MET A 138 5.91 15.35 4.39
N LEU A 139 6.40 16.36 5.12
CA LEU A 139 6.56 16.29 6.59
C LEU A 139 5.23 16.07 7.33
N ASN A 140 4.13 16.65 6.84
CA ASN A 140 2.79 16.47 7.42
C ASN A 140 2.21 15.07 7.20
N ILE A 141 2.60 14.36 6.13
CA ILE A 141 2.22 12.96 5.87
C ILE A 141 2.76 12.05 6.99
N PHE A 142 3.92 12.36 7.54
CA PHE A 142 4.63 11.50 8.48
C PHE A 142 4.35 11.76 9.96
N SER A 143 3.93 12.98 10.31
CA SER A 143 3.51 13.34 11.68
C SER A 143 2.12 12.81 12.03
N LEU A 144 1.28 12.52 11.05
CA LEU A 144 -0.07 12.00 11.26
C LEU A 144 -0.12 10.48 11.52
N GLY A 145 0.95 9.76 11.15
CA GLY A 145 1.09 8.32 11.35
C GLY A 145 2.08 7.97 12.46
N ASN A 146 1.83 8.44 13.69
CA ASN A 146 2.50 7.85 14.86
C ASN A 146 2.12 6.37 14.91
N LEU A 147 3.06 5.52 14.49
CA LEU A 147 2.94 4.05 14.48
C LEU A 147 2.95 3.43 15.89
N ASP A 148 2.85 4.25 16.94
CA ASP A 148 2.55 3.85 18.31
C ASP A 148 1.02 3.70 18.57
N ALA A 149 0.15 4.15 17.66
CA ALA A 149 -1.31 4.10 17.83
C ALA A 149 -1.98 2.90 17.12
N PHE A 150 -1.39 1.70 17.19
CA PHE A 150 -2.00 0.47 16.63
C PHE A 150 -3.20 -0.07 17.43
N VAL A 151 -3.73 0.71 18.38
CA VAL A 151 -4.96 0.40 19.11
C VAL A 151 -5.76 1.70 19.17
N THR A 152 -6.99 1.66 18.68
CA THR A 152 -8.02 2.72 18.70
C THR A 152 -7.85 3.89 17.71
N ASN A 153 -8.78 3.94 16.75
CA ASN A 153 -9.36 5.12 16.11
C ASN A 153 -8.46 6.35 15.92
N ALA A 154 -7.91 6.54 14.73
CA ALA A 154 -7.40 7.84 14.33
C ALA A 154 -7.61 8.08 12.83
N ASN A 155 -8.55 8.97 12.51
CA ASN A 155 -8.73 9.59 11.21
C ASN A 155 -7.39 10.21 10.77
N THR A 156 -6.76 9.62 9.77
CA THR A 156 -5.43 10.06 9.29
C THR A 156 -5.61 10.78 7.96
N SER A 157 -6.10 12.01 8.02
CA SER A 157 -6.29 12.87 6.84
C SER A 157 -4.95 13.47 6.39
N LEU A 158 -4.28 12.75 5.51
CA LEU A 158 -3.28 13.27 4.59
C LEU A 158 -3.98 14.32 3.70
N GLN A 159 -3.42 15.53 3.57
CA GLN A 159 -4.15 16.68 3.01
C GLN A 159 -4.81 16.43 1.65
N ASP A 160 -4.31 15.47 0.85
CA ASP A 160 -4.95 15.04 -0.40
C ASP A 160 -5.11 13.52 -0.60
N PHE A 161 -4.44 12.64 0.16
CA PHE A 161 -4.44 11.18 -0.08
C PHE A 161 -4.38 10.30 1.16
N GLU A 162 -5.43 9.56 1.52
CA GLU A 162 -5.44 8.62 2.66
C GLU A 162 -4.88 7.22 2.29
N ILE A 163 -4.12 6.59 3.20
CA ILE A 163 -3.61 5.22 2.98
C ILE A 163 -4.72 4.21 3.23
N VAL A 164 -5.18 3.52 2.18
CA VAL A 164 -6.18 2.47 2.34
C VAL A 164 -5.54 1.19 2.86
N SER A 165 -4.52 0.72 2.15
CA SER A 165 -3.78 -0.48 2.50
C SER A 165 -2.43 -0.54 1.81
N TYR A 166 -1.57 -1.45 2.26
CA TYR A 166 -0.30 -1.72 1.58
C TYR A 166 0.15 -3.18 1.70
N LEU A 167 0.74 -3.71 0.63
CA LEU A 167 1.28 -5.06 0.57
C LEU A 167 2.80 -5.01 0.49
N ILE A 168 3.48 -5.48 1.53
CA ILE A 168 4.94 -5.59 1.58
C ILE A 168 5.35 -6.90 0.91
N ILE A 169 6.24 -6.79 -0.08
CA ILE A 169 6.81 -7.93 -0.78
C ILE A 169 8.25 -8.11 -0.30
N LYS A 170 8.49 -9.22 0.41
CA LYS A 170 9.81 -9.65 0.87
C LYS A 170 10.44 -10.57 -0.17
N GLY A 171 11.78 -10.59 -0.20
CA GLY A 171 12.60 -11.52 -0.97
C GLY A 171 13.59 -12.23 -0.08
#